data_AF-A0A4Y2RLC5-F1
#
_entry.id   AF-A0A4Y2RLC5-F1
#
_cell.length_a   1.000
_cell.length_b   1.000
_cell.length_c   1.000
_cell.angle_alpha   90.00
_cell.angle_beta   90.00
_cell.angle_gamma   90.00
#
_symmetry.space_group_name_H-M   'P 1'
#
loop_
_entity.id
_entity.type
_entity.pdbx_description
1 polymer ?
#
loop_
_entity_poly.entity_id
_entity_poly.type
_entity_poly.pdbx_seq_one_letter_code
_entity_poly.pdbx_strand_id
1 'polypeptide(L)'
;TGVFNGVIRRFELKLQKPFCLLHFNELPLRHLFERKSSGPSPYTGDIGRNLKGYEKLPLVAFNSTECDLPSIDPTDLSCDHKCLLHICTTICSGVCSSNLAKRQPGTFNLVRWLTTANRILRFYISISDPSNELLTLIVFILRVYAHSLFRIKVHHSIKDGARHLWHFIS
;
A
#
# COMPACT_ATOMS: atom_id res chain seq x y z
N THR A 1 20.77 11.93 -11.35
CA THR A 1 21.22 10.54 -11.07
C THR A 1 22.50 10.29 -11.85
N GLY A 2 23.56 9.79 -11.21
CA GLY A 2 24.87 9.60 -11.87
C GLY A 2 25.53 8.31 -11.39
N VAL A 3 26.19 7.59 -12.30
CA VAL A 3 26.75 6.24 -12.10
C VAL A 3 27.80 6.19 -10.99
N PHE A 4 28.49 7.31 -10.73
CA PHE A 4 29.60 7.37 -9.78
C PHE A 4 29.26 8.02 -8.44
N ASN A 5 28.28 8.94 -8.39
CA ASN A 5 28.01 9.75 -7.19
C ASN A 5 26.53 10.05 -6.90
N GLY A 6 25.60 9.45 -7.66
CA GLY A 6 24.17 9.64 -7.43
C GLY A 6 23.72 9.11 -6.06
N VAL A 7 22.73 9.76 -5.45
CA VAL A 7 22.19 9.37 -4.12
C VAL A 7 21.80 7.88 -4.06
N ILE A 8 21.13 7.37 -5.10
CA ILE A 8 20.77 5.94 -5.20
C ILE A 8 22.02 5.06 -5.18
N ARG A 9 23.04 5.40 -5.98
CA ARG A 9 24.30 4.65 -6.04
C ARG A 9 25.01 4.63 -4.68
N ARG A 10 25.00 5.74 -3.95
CA ARG A 10 25.57 5.80 -2.59
C ARG A 10 24.82 4.88 -1.62
N PHE A 11 23.48 4.83 -1.72
CA PHE A 11 22.69 3.87 -0.95
C PHE A 11 23.02 2.43 -1.33
N GLU A 12 23.12 2.10 -2.63
CA GLU A 12 23.49 0.75 -3.10
C GLU A 12 24.85 0.31 -2.56
N LEU A 13 25.86 1.19 -2.62
CA LEU A 13 27.20 0.90 -2.11
C LEU A 13 27.20 0.69 -0.59
N LYS A 14 26.44 1.50 0.15
CA LYS A 14 26.33 1.39 1.61
C LYS A 14 25.56 0.14 2.04
N LEU A 15 24.53 -0.26 1.28
CA LEU A 15 23.69 -1.42 1.56
C LEU A 15 24.23 -2.73 0.94
N GLN A 16 25.24 -2.64 0.08
CA GLN A 16 25.78 -3.74 -0.75
C GLN A 16 24.69 -4.51 -1.54
N LYS A 17 23.60 -3.82 -1.89
CA LYS A 17 22.45 -4.40 -2.60
C LYS A 17 21.87 -3.37 -3.58
N PRO A 18 21.31 -3.82 -4.72
CA PRO A 18 20.63 -2.92 -5.65
C PRO A 18 19.43 -2.26 -4.96
N PHE A 19 19.28 -0.95 -5.18
CA PHE A 19 18.26 -0.16 -4.49
C PHE A 19 16.98 -0.16 -5.33
N CYS A 20 16.05 -1.04 -4.97
CA CYS A 20 14.74 -1.10 -5.60
C CYS A 20 13.75 -0.21 -4.85
N LEU A 21 13.28 0.88 -5.48
CA LEU A 21 12.30 1.80 -4.89
C LEU A 21 10.97 1.13 -4.54
N LEU A 22 10.55 0.13 -5.32
CA LEU A 22 9.34 -0.66 -5.00
C LEU A 22 9.53 -1.44 -3.70
N HIS A 23 10.67 -2.13 -3.53
CA HIS A 23 10.97 -2.84 -2.30
C HIS A 23 11.16 -1.89 -1.12
N PHE A 24 11.76 -0.71 -1.35
CA PHE A 24 11.87 0.32 -0.34
C PHE A 24 10.50 0.84 0.15
N ASN A 25 9.54 1.00 -0.77
CA ASN A 25 8.17 1.39 -0.44
C ASN A 25 7.44 0.36 0.43
N GLU A 26 7.82 -0.91 0.36
CA GLU A 26 7.24 -1.96 1.20
C GLU A 26 7.76 -1.93 2.65
N LEU A 27 8.93 -1.34 2.90
CA LEU A 27 9.62 -1.39 4.20
C LEU A 27 8.83 -0.78 5.37
N PRO A 28 8.16 0.37 5.26
CA PRO A 28 7.47 0.91 6.44
C PRO A 28 6.20 0.12 6.78
N LEU A 29 5.45 -0.36 5.77
CA LEU A 29 4.33 -1.27 6.02
C LEU A 29 4.83 -2.58 6.63
N ARG A 30 5.95 -3.10 6.12
CA ARG A 30 6.63 -4.27 6.67
C ARG A 30 6.99 -4.09 8.13
N HIS A 31 7.64 -2.98 8.47
CA HIS A 31 8.07 -2.68 9.83
C HIS A 31 6.90 -2.59 10.82
N LEU A 32 5.76 -2.04 10.39
CA LEU A 32 4.55 -1.96 11.22
C LEU A 32 4.01 -3.34 11.63
N PHE A 33 4.12 -4.33 10.74
CA PHE A 33 3.59 -5.67 10.98
C PHE A 33 4.64 -6.66 11.53
N GLU A 34 5.91 -6.55 11.15
CA GLU A 34 6.97 -7.47 11.60
C GLU A 34 7.44 -7.20 13.04
N ARG A 35 7.29 -5.99 13.57
CA ARG A 35 7.77 -5.65 14.94
C ARG A 35 7.03 -6.37 16.08
N LYS A 36 6.07 -7.25 15.81
CA LYS A 36 5.19 -7.89 16.81
C LYS A 36 5.09 -9.43 16.76
N SER A 37 6.08 -10.16 16.25
CA SER A 37 6.04 -11.63 16.30
C SER A 37 7.27 -12.26 16.96
N SER A 38 7.19 -12.52 18.27
CA SER A 38 7.94 -13.60 18.92
C SER A 38 7.24 -14.98 18.76
N GLY A 39 6.25 -15.08 17.87
CA GLY A 39 5.52 -16.31 17.55
C GLY A 39 5.32 -16.50 16.04
N PRO A 40 4.86 -17.67 15.57
CA PRO A 40 4.89 -18.08 14.16
C PRO A 40 3.95 -17.30 13.22
N SER A 41 3.28 -16.24 13.68
CA SER A 41 2.35 -15.44 12.87
C SER A 41 2.67 -13.94 12.98
N PRO A 42 2.83 -13.20 11.86
CA PRO A 42 3.12 -11.76 11.84
C PRO A 42 1.92 -10.87 12.26
N TYR A 43 0.83 -11.45 12.77
CA TYR A 43 -0.46 -10.78 12.98
C TYR A 43 -1.01 -10.94 14.41
N THR A 44 -0.16 -10.79 15.42
CA THR A 44 -0.51 -11.01 16.84
C THR A 44 -1.42 -9.91 17.45
N GLY A 45 -1.74 -8.84 16.69
CA GLY A 45 -2.64 -7.76 17.11
C GLY A 45 -4.08 -7.90 16.61
N ASP A 46 -5.01 -7.11 17.18
CA ASP A 46 -6.45 -7.16 16.86
C ASP A 46 -6.75 -6.97 15.37
N ILE A 47 -6.06 -6.02 14.72
CA ILE A 47 -6.16 -5.81 13.26
C ILE A 47 -5.77 -7.08 12.50
N GLY A 48 -4.66 -7.73 12.92
CA GLY A 48 -4.17 -8.95 12.31
C GLY A 48 -5.13 -10.13 12.42
N ARG A 49 -5.79 -10.28 13.58
CA ARG A 49 -6.86 -11.27 13.77
C ARG A 49 -8.10 -10.97 12.95
N ASN A 50 -8.52 -9.71 12.89
CA ASN A 50 -9.73 -9.30 12.15
C ASN A 50 -9.55 -9.36 10.63
N LEU A 51 -8.31 -9.29 10.14
CA LEU A 51 -7.96 -9.62 8.75
C LEU A 51 -8.14 -11.11 8.42
N LYS A 52 -8.43 -11.98 9.39
CA LYS A 52 -8.82 -13.38 9.15
C LYS A 52 -10.35 -13.45 9.07
N GLY A 53 -10.89 -13.63 7.87
CA GLY A 53 -12.34 -13.81 7.64
C GLY A 53 -13.09 -12.59 7.08
N TYR A 54 -12.41 -11.45 6.88
CA TYR A 54 -13.00 -10.25 6.26
C TYR A 54 -13.57 -10.49 4.85
N GLU A 55 -13.15 -11.56 4.17
CA GLU A 55 -13.59 -11.91 2.81
C GLU A 55 -15.11 -12.12 2.71
N LYS A 56 -15.76 -12.46 3.82
CA LYS A 56 -17.22 -12.65 3.88
C LYS A 56 -17.99 -11.39 4.28
N LEU A 57 -17.30 -10.30 4.64
CA LEU A 57 -17.96 -9.10 5.11
C LEU A 57 -18.57 -8.31 3.94
N PRO A 58 -19.82 -7.83 4.08
CA PRO A 58 -20.42 -6.96 3.10
C PRO A 58 -19.69 -5.61 3.08
N LEU A 59 -19.97 -4.83 2.04
CA LEU A 59 -19.61 -3.41 2.04
C LEU A 59 -20.61 -2.65 2.91
N VAL A 60 -20.10 -1.74 3.72
CA VAL A 60 -20.91 -0.88 4.59
C VAL A 60 -20.59 0.58 4.31
N ALA A 61 -21.38 1.50 4.88
CA ALA A 61 -21.07 2.92 4.82
C ALA A 61 -19.72 3.18 5.53
N PHE A 62 -18.87 4.00 4.91
CA PHE A 62 -17.56 4.38 5.43
C PHE A 62 -17.32 5.87 5.20
N ASN A 63 -16.38 6.45 5.93
CA ASN A 63 -16.00 7.86 5.78
C ASN A 63 -14.94 8.02 4.69
N SER A 64 -15.08 9.02 3.83
CA SER A 64 -14.03 9.33 2.87
C SER A 64 -12.77 9.82 3.58
N THR A 65 -11.60 9.44 3.08
CA THR A 65 -10.31 9.95 3.58
C THR A 65 -9.66 10.81 2.51
N GLU A 66 -9.41 12.08 2.82
CA GLU A 66 -8.70 12.97 1.90
C GLU A 66 -7.31 12.42 1.56
N CYS A 67 -7.07 12.21 0.27
CA CYS A 67 -5.79 11.73 -0.24
C CYS A 67 -5.54 12.22 -1.67
N ASP A 68 -4.30 12.59 -1.95
CA ASP A 68 -3.85 12.98 -3.29
C ASP A 68 -3.25 11.76 -3.98
N LEU A 69 -4.06 10.99 -4.71
CA LEU A 69 -3.54 9.91 -5.55
C LEU A 69 -2.97 10.50 -6.85
N PRO A 70 -1.82 10.00 -7.35
CA PRO A 70 -1.30 10.43 -8.63
C PRO A 70 -2.29 10.09 -9.74
N SER A 71 -2.41 10.94 -10.76
CA SER A 71 -3.13 10.58 -11.97
C SER A 71 -2.34 9.50 -12.71
N ILE A 72 -2.96 8.33 -12.92
CA ILE A 72 -2.36 7.19 -13.62
C ILE A 72 -3.36 6.66 -14.61
N ASP A 73 -2.91 6.38 -15.83
CA ASP A 73 -3.68 5.56 -16.75
C ASP A 73 -3.73 4.11 -16.21
N PRO A 74 -4.92 3.57 -15.87
CA PRO A 74 -5.01 2.21 -15.40
C PRO A 74 -4.53 1.19 -16.42
N THR A 75 -4.52 1.47 -17.73
CA THR A 75 -4.19 0.47 -18.77
C THR A 75 -2.85 -0.24 -18.53
N ASP A 76 -1.82 0.52 -18.14
CA ASP A 76 -0.45 0.06 -17.88
C ASP A 76 -0.24 -0.68 -16.54
N LEU A 77 -1.29 -0.76 -15.71
CA LEU A 77 -1.22 -1.40 -14.40
C LEU A 77 -1.53 -2.90 -14.46
N SER A 78 -0.80 -3.69 -13.67
CA SER A 78 -1.17 -5.09 -13.44
C SER A 78 -2.48 -5.19 -12.64
N CYS A 79 -3.14 -6.35 -12.68
CA CYS A 79 -4.41 -6.57 -11.99
C CYS A 79 -4.38 -6.18 -10.50
N ASP A 80 -3.31 -6.52 -9.79
CA ASP A 80 -3.16 -6.22 -8.37
C ASP A 80 -3.02 -4.71 -8.10
N HIS A 81 -2.31 -3.99 -8.97
CA HIS A 81 -2.17 -2.53 -8.88
C HIS A 81 -3.47 -1.81 -9.24
N LYS A 82 -4.22 -2.31 -10.25
CA LYS A 82 -5.56 -1.82 -10.60
C LYS A 82 -6.52 -1.99 -9.43
N CYS A 83 -6.43 -3.10 -8.72
CA CYS A 83 -7.23 -3.35 -7.52
C CYS A 83 -6.93 -2.32 -6.44
N LEU A 84 -5.64 -2.09 -6.14
CA LEU A 84 -5.22 -1.08 -5.18
C LEU A 84 -5.68 0.32 -5.59
N LEU A 85 -5.51 0.70 -6.85
CA LEU A 85 -5.89 2.02 -7.33
C LEU A 85 -7.40 2.23 -7.14
N HIS A 86 -8.20 1.25 -7.56
CA HIS A 86 -9.65 1.34 -7.48
C HIS A 86 -10.15 1.48 -6.04
N ILE A 87 -9.59 0.71 -5.09
CA ILE A 87 -10.00 0.80 -3.70
C ILE A 87 -9.53 2.10 -3.03
N CYS A 88 -8.32 2.57 -3.33
CA CYS A 88 -7.85 3.88 -2.85
C CYS A 88 -8.73 5.00 -3.38
N THR A 89 -9.05 5.02 -4.68
CA THR A 89 -9.96 6.02 -5.26
C THR A 89 -11.36 5.96 -4.64
N THR A 90 -11.86 4.77 -4.36
CA THR A 90 -13.17 4.58 -3.68
C THR A 90 -13.15 5.20 -2.28
N ILE A 91 -12.10 4.95 -1.50
CA ILE A 91 -11.97 5.50 -0.15
C ILE A 91 -11.79 7.02 -0.18
N CYS A 92 -11.03 7.56 -1.13
CA CYS A 92 -10.79 9.00 -1.17
C CYS A 92 -11.97 9.79 -1.73
N SER A 93 -12.76 9.21 -2.64
CA SER A 93 -14.00 9.82 -3.14
C SER A 93 -15.21 9.61 -2.22
N GLY A 94 -15.19 8.59 -1.35
CA GLY A 94 -16.36 8.17 -0.58
C GLY A 94 -17.42 7.44 -1.42
N VAL A 95 -17.22 7.27 -2.73
CA VAL A 95 -18.20 6.69 -3.64
C VAL A 95 -17.89 5.22 -3.88
N CYS A 96 -18.74 4.35 -3.36
CA CYS A 96 -18.57 2.91 -3.53
C CYS A 96 -19.24 2.41 -4.82
N SER A 97 -18.47 1.83 -5.74
CA SER A 97 -19.06 1.17 -6.91
C SER A 97 -19.57 -0.23 -6.54
N SER A 98 -20.73 -0.62 -7.08
CA SER A 98 -21.29 -1.97 -6.93
C SER A 98 -20.39 -3.07 -7.49
N ASN A 99 -19.46 -2.73 -8.39
CA ASN A 99 -18.46 -3.66 -8.94
C ASN A 99 -17.36 -4.02 -7.93
N LEU A 100 -17.08 -3.16 -6.95
CA LEU A 100 -16.11 -3.43 -5.89
C LEU A 100 -16.56 -4.57 -4.98
N ALA A 101 -17.88 -4.70 -4.74
CA ALA A 101 -18.47 -5.77 -3.93
C ALA A 101 -18.23 -7.17 -4.51
N LYS A 102 -18.08 -7.27 -5.84
CA LYS A 102 -17.97 -8.54 -6.57
C LYS A 102 -16.52 -9.00 -6.75
N ARG A 103 -15.53 -8.11 -6.55
CA ARG A 103 -14.11 -8.47 -6.66
C ARG A 103 -13.65 -9.18 -5.39
N GLN A 104 -13.57 -10.51 -5.47
CA GLN A 104 -12.92 -11.31 -4.45
C GLN A 104 -11.41 -10.97 -4.41
N PRO A 105 -10.83 -10.71 -3.24
CA PRO A 105 -9.38 -10.58 -3.13
C PRO A 105 -8.74 -11.94 -3.40
N GLY A 106 -7.67 -11.95 -4.22
CA GLY A 106 -6.93 -13.18 -4.50
C GLY A 106 -6.32 -13.81 -3.25
N THR A 107 -5.91 -15.08 -3.38
CA THR A 107 -5.31 -15.89 -2.31
C THR A 107 -4.20 -15.15 -1.58
N PHE A 108 -4.20 -15.28 -0.24
CA PHE A 108 -3.25 -14.63 0.64
C PHE A 108 -1.82 -15.10 0.34
N ASN A 109 -0.95 -14.19 -0.10
CA ASN A 109 0.48 -14.44 -0.19
C ASN A 109 1.24 -13.40 0.64
N LEU A 110 1.89 -13.88 1.70
CA LEU A 110 2.66 -13.12 2.68
C LEU A 110 3.88 -12.39 2.09
N VAL A 111 4.32 -12.77 0.89
CA VAL A 111 5.47 -12.16 0.20
C VAL A 111 5.09 -10.84 -0.49
N ARG A 112 3.81 -10.46 -0.48
CA ARG A 112 3.28 -9.34 -1.28
C ARG A 112 2.61 -8.30 -0.38
N TRP A 113 3.36 -7.30 0.08
CA TRP A 113 2.82 -6.16 0.88
C TRP A 113 1.70 -5.41 0.20
N LEU A 114 1.68 -5.41 -1.14
CA LEU A 114 0.57 -4.93 -1.96
C LEU A 114 -0.76 -5.63 -1.62
N THR A 115 -0.74 -6.95 -1.45
CA THR A 115 -1.90 -7.73 -1.06
C THR A 115 -2.34 -7.35 0.35
N THR A 116 -1.41 -7.23 1.29
CA THR A 116 -1.73 -6.81 2.66
C THR A 116 -2.40 -5.44 2.70
N ALA A 117 -1.87 -4.45 1.98
CA ALA A 117 -2.46 -3.11 1.86
C ALA A 117 -3.89 -3.17 1.28
N ASN A 118 -4.08 -3.90 0.18
CA ASN A 118 -5.41 -4.10 -0.43
C ASN A 118 -6.43 -4.66 0.56
N ARG A 119 -6.00 -5.64 1.37
CA ARG A 119 -6.87 -6.30 2.35
C ARG A 119 -7.25 -5.38 3.51
N ILE A 120 -6.31 -4.57 4.00
CA ILE A 120 -6.58 -3.59 5.06
C ILE A 120 -7.59 -2.54 4.58
N LEU A 121 -7.39 -2.00 3.37
CA LEU A 121 -8.33 -1.06 2.76
C LEU A 121 -9.71 -1.69 2.54
N ARG A 122 -9.74 -2.96 2.12
CA ARG A 122 -10.99 -3.72 1.95
C ARG A 122 -11.70 -3.97 3.27
N PHE A 123 -10.96 -4.28 4.32
CA PHE A 123 -11.50 -4.45 5.66
C PHE A 123 -12.13 -3.15 6.18
N TYR A 124 -11.49 -2.01 5.96
CA TYR A 124 -12.00 -0.70 6.35
C TYR A 124 -13.38 -0.39 5.75
N ILE A 125 -13.58 -0.62 4.46
CA ILE A 125 -14.88 -0.39 3.80
C ILE A 125 -15.93 -1.47 4.11
N SER A 126 -15.59 -2.43 4.98
CA SER A 126 -16.43 -3.55 5.40
C SER A 126 -16.74 -3.53 6.91
N ILE A 127 -16.36 -2.47 7.62
CA ILE A 127 -16.67 -2.27 9.04
C ILE A 127 -17.31 -0.89 9.26
N SER A 128 -18.36 -0.84 10.08
CA SER A 128 -19.10 0.39 10.35
C SER A 128 -18.43 1.28 11.40
N ASP A 129 -17.65 0.69 12.30
CA ASP A 129 -16.96 1.37 13.41
C ASP A 129 -15.47 1.01 13.42
N PRO A 130 -14.65 1.68 12.60
CA PRO A 130 -13.22 1.41 12.51
C PRO A 130 -12.47 1.99 13.72
N SER A 131 -11.54 1.21 14.30
CA SER A 131 -10.71 1.70 15.40
C SER A 131 -9.74 2.82 14.95
N ASN A 132 -9.28 3.65 15.88
CA ASN A 132 -8.32 4.72 15.60
C ASN A 132 -7.00 4.20 15.00
N GLU A 133 -6.57 3.01 15.40
CA GLU A 133 -5.40 2.34 14.84
C GLU A 133 -5.62 1.96 13.37
N LEU A 134 -6.82 1.45 13.04
CA LEU A 134 -7.18 1.16 11.66
C LEU A 134 -7.24 2.44 10.83
N LEU A 135 -7.87 3.50 11.33
CA LEU A 135 -7.93 4.80 10.64
C LEU A 135 -6.52 5.35 10.36
N THR A 136 -5.63 5.32 11.35
CA THR A 136 -4.23 5.72 11.20
C THR A 136 -3.53 4.90 10.12
N LEU A 137 -3.77 3.59 10.10
CA LEU A 137 -3.19 2.69 9.11
C LEU A 137 -3.74 2.95 7.70
N ILE A 138 -5.03 3.27 7.56
CA ILE A 138 -5.65 3.64 6.27
C ILE A 138 -5.03 4.93 5.74
N VAL A 139 -4.93 5.97 6.58
CA VAL A 139 -4.27 7.23 6.21
C VAL A 139 -2.82 6.97 5.75
N PHE A 140 -2.08 6.16 6.49
CA PHE A 140 -0.72 5.76 6.13
C PHE A 140 -0.68 5.04 4.77
N ILE A 141 -1.56 4.06 4.54
CA ILE A 141 -1.59 3.31 3.28
C ILE A 141 -1.91 4.24 2.11
N LEU A 142 -2.87 5.14 2.25
CA LEU A 142 -3.28 6.06 1.18
C LEU A 142 -2.20 7.09 0.88
N ARG A 143 -1.72 7.81 1.90
CA ARG A 143 -0.85 8.98 1.74
C ARG A 143 0.63 8.63 1.56
N VAL A 144 1.07 7.48 2.06
CA VAL A 144 2.48 7.07 1.98
C VAL A 144 2.65 5.91 1.01
N TYR A 145 2.05 4.77 1.30
CA TYR A 145 2.32 3.52 0.56
C TYR A 145 1.79 3.56 -0.87
N ALA A 146 0.49 3.83 -1.06
CA ALA A 146 -0.17 3.85 -2.35
C ALA A 146 0.32 5.02 -3.19
N HIS A 147 0.37 6.22 -2.61
CA HIS A 147 0.89 7.42 -3.27
C HIS A 147 2.31 7.18 -3.83
N SER A 148 3.25 6.70 -3.01
CA SER A 148 4.63 6.42 -3.45
C SER A 148 4.70 5.32 -4.52
N LEU A 149 3.97 4.21 -4.33
CA LEU A 149 3.91 3.11 -5.29
C LEU A 149 3.48 3.60 -6.67
N PHE A 150 2.43 4.41 -6.70
CA PHE A 150 1.84 4.92 -7.92
C PHE A 150 2.72 5.95 -8.61
N ARG A 151 3.41 6.82 -7.85
CA ARG A 151 4.42 7.72 -8.42
C ARG A 151 5.58 6.96 -9.06
N ILE A 152 6.06 5.89 -8.42
CA ILE A 152 7.11 5.02 -8.98
C ILE A 152 6.62 4.35 -10.27
N LYS A 153 5.34 3.96 -10.34
CA LYS A 153 4.76 3.34 -11.55
C LYS A 153 4.62 4.31 -12.73
N VAL A 154 4.16 5.54 -12.49
CA VAL A 154 4.05 6.58 -13.53
C VAL A 154 5.44 6.94 -14.06
N HIS A 155 6.42 7.07 -13.15
CA HIS A 155 7.77 7.52 -13.49
C HIS A 155 8.80 6.43 -13.18
N HIS A 156 8.73 5.32 -13.91
CA HIS A 156 9.57 4.14 -13.67
C HIS A 156 11.00 4.28 -14.22
N SER A 157 11.35 5.40 -14.86
CA SER A 157 12.70 5.63 -15.36
C SER A 157 13.69 5.73 -14.20
N ILE A 158 14.86 5.14 -14.36
CA ILE A 158 15.96 5.27 -13.39
C ILE A 158 16.35 6.73 -13.13
N LYS A 159 16.09 7.63 -14.09
CA LYS A 159 16.32 9.07 -13.95
C LYS A 159 15.48 9.70 -12.83
N ASP A 160 14.28 9.16 -12.62
CA ASP A 160 13.33 9.65 -11.62
C ASP A 160 13.60 9.12 -10.21
N GLY A 161 14.50 8.13 -10.08
CA GLY A 161 14.65 7.43 -8.81
C GLY A 161 15.10 8.32 -7.64
N ALA A 162 15.94 9.33 -7.89
CA ALA A 162 16.37 10.27 -6.86
C ALA A 162 15.22 11.19 -6.42
N ARG A 163 14.34 11.57 -7.36
CA ARG A 163 13.14 12.35 -7.08
C ARG A 163 12.17 11.54 -6.22
N HIS A 164 11.95 10.28 -6.56
CA HIS A 164 11.10 9.38 -5.76
C HIS A 164 11.60 9.22 -4.34
N LEU A 165 12.91 9.01 -4.17
CA LEU A 165 13.51 8.92 -2.84
C LEU A 165 13.34 10.20 -2.05
N TRP A 166 13.59 11.36 -2.66
CA TRP A 166 13.40 12.67 -2.01
C TRP A 166 11.98 12.82 -1.46
N HIS A 167 10.96 12.62 -2.31
CA HIS A 167 9.56 12.73 -1.88
C HIS A 167 9.13 11.72 -0.83
N PHE A 168 9.87 10.63 -0.67
CA PHE A 168 9.58 9.65 0.38
C PHE A 168 10.14 10.09 1.74
N ILE A 169 11.25 10.83 1.76
CA ILE A 169 11.97 11.22 2.98
C ILE A 169 11.72 12.68 3.41
N SER A 170 11.16 13.51 2.53
CA SER A 170 10.81 14.92 2.76
C SER A 170 9.34 15.07 3.10
#